data_AF-A0A512BLP8-F1
#
_entry.id   AF-A0A512BLP8-F1
#
_cell.length_a   1.000
_cell.length_b   1.000
_cell.length_c   1.000
_cell.angle_alpha   90.00
_cell.angle_beta   90.00
_cell.angle_gamma   90.00
#
_symmetry.space_group_name_H-M   'P 1'
#
loop_
_entity.id
_entity.type
_entity.pdbx_description
1 polymer ?
#
loop_
_entity_poly.entity_id
_entity_poly.type
_entity_poly.pdbx_seq_one_letter_code
_entity_poly.pdbx_strand_id
1 'polypeptide(L)' 'MLDAVNHVAVICLDYERSKHFYSEVLALPVIGEAWRPERQSWKCDLQVGMA' A
#
# COMPACT_ATOMS: atom_id res chain seq x y z
N MET A 1 12.43 -8.12 -19.31
CA MET A 1 12.72 -8.93 -18.11
C MET A 1 12.10 -8.19 -16.92
N LEU A 2 11.59 -8.89 -15.91
CA LEU A 2 11.01 -8.27 -14.72
C LEU A 2 12.11 -8.23 -13.66
N ASP A 3 12.70 -7.05 -13.46
CA ASP A 3 14.00 -6.96 -12.77
C ASP A 3 13.84 -6.75 -11.25
N ALA A 4 12.77 -6.07 -10.82
CA ALA A 4 12.48 -5.82 -9.41
C ALA A 4 10.99 -5.50 -9.16
N VAL A 5 10.59 -5.56 -7.89
CA VAL A 5 9.30 -5.06 -7.41
C VAL A 5 9.48 -3.59 -6.99
N ASN A 6 8.83 -2.67 -7.69
CA ASN A 6 8.90 -1.23 -7.39
C ASN A 6 7.93 -0.82 -6.27
N HIS A 7 6.68 -1.27 -6.36
CA HIS A 7 5.64 -0.96 -5.37
C HIS A 7 4.75 -2.17 -5.13
N VAL A 8 4.03 -2.15 -4.00
CA VAL A 8 3.03 -3.15 -3.62
C VAL A 8 1.72 -2.45 -3.28
N ALA A 9 0.59 -3.07 -3.66
CA ALA A 9 -0.74 -2.62 -3.29
C ALA A 9 -1.27 -3.46 -2.13
N VAL A 10 -1.64 -2.81 -1.02
CA VAL A 10 -2.22 -3.44 0.16
C VAL A 10 -3.73 -3.21 0.16
N ILE A 11 -4.46 -4.31 0.32
CA ILE A 11 -5.92 -4.38 0.41
C ILE A 11 -6.23 -5.30 1.58
N CYS A 12 -6.89 -4.78 2.59
CA CYS A 12 -7.07 -5.47 3.86
C CYS A 12 -8.40 -5.08 4.52
N LEU A 13 -8.79 -5.83 5.54
CA LEU A 13 -10.03 -5.60 6.29
C LEU A 13 -9.92 -4.37 7.21
N ASP A 14 -8.81 -4.25 7.95
CA ASP A 14 -8.53 -3.13 8.85
C ASP A 14 -7.48 -2.20 8.24
N TYR A 15 -7.97 -1.24 7.45
CA TYR A 15 -7.13 -0.37 6.65
C TYR A 15 -6.17 0.48 7.47
N GLU A 16 -6.68 1.14 8.51
CA GLU A 16 -5.90 2.06 9.34
C GLU A 16 -4.78 1.32 10.07
N ARG A 17 -5.07 0.14 10.63
CA ARG A 17 -4.05 -0.68 11.30
C ARG A 17 -2.96 -1.12 10.32
N SER A 18 -3.34 -1.61 9.14
CA SER A 18 -2.38 -2.03 8.13
C SER A 18 -1.57 -0.86 7.60
N LYS A 19 -2.20 0.28 7.31
CA LYS A 19 -1.53 1.50 6.87
C LYS A 19 -0.48 1.93 7.89
N HIS A 20 -0.85 2.07 9.16
CA HIS A 20 0.09 2.42 10.23
C HIS A 20 1.30 1.47 10.29
N PHE A 21 1.06 0.16 10.22
CA PHE A 21 2.14 -0.83 10.22
C PHE A 21 3.10 -0.63 9.02
N TYR A 22 2.57 -0.49 7.81
CA TYR A 22 3.44 -0.37 6.64
C TYR A 22 4.09 1.01 6.49
N SER A 23 3.38 2.09 6.79
CA SER A 23 3.86 3.46 6.57
C SER A 23 4.63 4.05 7.73
N GLU A 24 4.31 3.70 8.97
CA GLU A 24 4.96 4.28 10.16
C GLU A 24 5.92 3.29 10.80
N VAL A 25 5.51 2.03 11.02
CA VAL A 25 6.38 1.03 11.67
C VAL A 25 7.48 0.57 10.72
N LEU A 26 7.13 0.25 9.47
CA LEU A 26 8.09 -0.15 8.44
C LEU A 26 8.62 1.02 7.60
N ALA A 27 8.10 2.23 7.82
CA ALA A 27 8.51 3.46 7.13
C ALA A 27 8.44 3.38 5.59
N LEU A 28 7.55 2.56 5.03
CA LEU A 28 7.35 2.50 3.59
C LEU A 28 6.56 3.72 3.10
N PRO A 29 7.05 4.45 2.09
CA PRO A 29 6.33 5.61 1.57
C PRO A 29 4.99 5.22 0.95
N VAL A 30 3.93 5.89 1.37
CA VAL A 30 2.62 5.81 0.71
C VAL A 30 2.67 6.66 -0.55
N ILE A 31 2.49 6.02 -1.70
CA ILE A 31 2.52 6.70 -3.02
C ILE A 31 1.13 6.83 -3.63
N GLY A 32 0.12 6.16 -3.08
CA GLY A 32 -1.26 6.28 -3.52
C GLY A 32 -2.25 5.66 -2.55
N GLU A 33 -3.43 6.27 -2.43
CA GLU A 33 -4.55 5.74 -1.66
C GLU A 33 -5.84 5.92 -2.47
N ALA A 34 -6.62 4.85 -2.61
CA ALA A 34 -7.86 4.88 -3.38
C ALA A 34 -8.98 4.12 -2.66
N TRP A 35 -10.10 4.79 -2.43
CA TRP A 35 -11.35 4.15 -2.02
C TRP A 35 -11.99 3.45 -3.22
N ARG A 36 -12.47 2.22 -3.02
CA ARG A 36 -13.16 1.44 -4.06
C ARG A 36 -14.61 1.19 -3.63
N PRO A 37 -15.57 2.00 -4.09
CA PRO A 37 -16.97 1.93 -3.66
C PRO A 37 -17.61 0.57 -3.88
N GLU A 38 -17.32 -0.09 -4.99
CA GLU A 38 -17.92 -1.36 -5.40
C GLU A 38 -17.50 -2.52 -4.49
N ARG A 39 -16.34 -2.37 -3.84
CA ARG A 39 -15.78 -3.37 -2.92
C ARG A 39 -15.71 -2.88 -1.47
N GLN A 40 -16.27 -1.70 -1.19
CA GLN A 40 -16.25 -1.03 0.12
C GLN A 40 -14.90 -1.16 0.84
N SER A 41 -13.80 -0.93 0.11
CA SER A 41 -12.45 -1.15 0.63
C SER A 41 -11.45 -0.17 0.06
N TRP A 42 -10.40 0.06 0.83
CA TRP A 42 -9.26 0.88 0.43
C TRP A 42 -8.18 0.05 -0.28
N LYS A 43 -7.47 0.70 -1.21
CA LYS A 43 -6.21 0.24 -1.79
C LYS A 43 -5.14 1.27 -1.43
N CYS A 44 -4.09 0.83 -0.73
CA CYS A 44 -2.90 1.64 -0.45
C CYS A 44 -1.74 1.11 -1.28
N ASP A 45 -1.13 1.98 -2.08
CA ASP A 45 0.07 1.67 -2.84
C ASP A 45 1.29 2.17 -2.05
N LEU A 46 2.22 1.27 -1.80
CA LEU A 46 3.43 1.52 -1.01
C LEU A 46 4.67 1.30 -1.88
N GLN A 47 5.64 2.19 -1.78
CA GLN A 47 6.92 2.02 -2.44
C GLN A 47 7.79 1.02 -1.67
N VAL A 48 8.36 0.03 -2.38
CA VAL A 48 9.21 -1.02 -1.80
C VAL A 48 10.60 -1.02 -2.45
N GLY A 49 10.68 -0.71 -3.75
CA GLY A 49 11.92 -0.56 -4.48
C GLY A 49 12.40 0.89 -4.54
N MET A 50 13.66 1.06 -4.95
CA MET A 50 14.15 2.37 -5.35
C MET A 50 13.55 2.69 -6.73
N ALA A 51 12.81 3.79 -6.80
CA ALA A 51 12.32 4.35 -8.06
C ALA A 51 13.46 4.99 -8.84
#